data_AF-A0A8W8J7Z8-F1
#
_entry.id   AF-A0A8W8J7Z8-F1
#
_cell.length_a   1.000
_cell.length_b   1.000
_cell.length_c   1.000
_cell.angle_alpha   90.00
_cell.angle_beta   90.00
_cell.angle_gamma   90.00
#
_symmetry.space_group_name_H-M   'P 1'
#
loop_
_entity.id
_entity.type
_entity.pdbx_description
1 polymer ?
#
loop_
_entity_poly.entity_id
_entity_poly.type
_entity_poly.pdbx_seq_one_letter_code
_entity_poly.pdbx_strand_id
1 'polypeptide(L)'
;ESILSGQERVFEDVVEDFSEVDSVRERFEDWKQTYKDTYQDAYIGLCLPKLLNPYIRLSLINWNPLEADCMDFEDTKWFDTLVFYGFKLQETIAKDDDDIRLLPSIVEKVVLPKLSVIAESVWDPLSTTQTSRLVNVISKLGRDYPCIQANNKATQHLLNVIVRRIRKTLEDDVFMPLYPKSVLENRSSNASVFFHRQLWVCIKLLGNILSWHGILSNQMLRSLSLDGLLNRYIILGLCNSGVNKETIQKCQSIISTFPKEWFEDLEDDKTMPQLENLGRFLVSVARTLYSEGQQNKRDFDKKDSRDFIKQISKMLVNIHAMEYAVNLPM
;
A
#
# COMPACT_ATOMS: atom_id res chain seq x y z
N GLU A 1 28.92 18.14 -11.19
CA GLU A 1 29.29 16.83 -10.59
C GLU A 1 28.02 16.04 -10.31
N SER A 2 28.05 14.72 -10.51
CA SER A 2 26.92 13.87 -10.12
C SER A 2 26.88 13.81 -8.60
N ILE A 3 25.69 13.75 -7.98
CA ILE A 3 25.53 13.51 -6.54
C ILE A 3 26.32 12.26 -6.12
N LEU A 4 26.43 11.27 -7.02
CA LEU A 4 27.18 10.03 -6.83
C LEU A 4 28.70 10.25 -6.71
N SER A 5 29.29 11.12 -7.53
CA SER A 5 30.72 11.43 -7.44
C SER A 5 31.07 12.20 -6.17
N GLY A 6 30.10 12.92 -5.60
CA GLY A 6 30.26 13.57 -4.31
C GLY A 6 30.19 12.60 -3.13
N GLN A 7 29.50 11.47 -3.28
CA GLN A 7 29.30 10.47 -2.23
C GLN A 7 30.63 9.92 -1.69
N GLU A 8 31.56 9.58 -2.58
CA GLU A 8 32.86 9.00 -2.22
C GLU A 8 33.79 9.99 -1.49
N ARG A 9 33.52 11.30 -1.60
CA ARG A 9 34.36 12.35 -1.02
C ARG A 9 33.86 12.87 0.33
N VAL A 10 32.69 12.43 0.80
CA VAL A 10 32.06 12.98 2.02
C VAL A 10 32.89 12.73 3.27
N PHE A 11 33.64 11.63 3.33
CA PHE A 11 34.47 11.23 4.48
C PHE A 11 35.97 11.26 4.17
N GLU A 12 36.40 11.91 3.07
CA GLU A 12 37.80 11.92 2.64
C GLU A 12 38.73 12.65 3.63
N ASP A 13 38.20 13.64 4.36
CA ASP A 13 38.93 14.42 5.36
C ASP A 13 38.79 13.86 6.79
N VAL A 14 38.07 12.76 6.96
CA VAL A 14 37.91 12.09 8.25
C VAL A 14 39.09 11.14 8.49
N VAL A 15 39.55 11.08 9.74
CA VAL A 15 40.59 10.13 10.16
C VAL A 15 40.18 8.69 9.85
N GLU A 16 41.12 7.86 9.42
CA GLU A 16 40.88 6.50 8.91
C GLU A 16 40.01 5.66 9.87
N ASP A 17 40.28 5.76 11.17
CA ASP A 17 39.56 5.07 12.26
C ASP A 17 38.05 5.34 12.32
N PHE A 18 37.58 6.42 11.71
CA PHE A 18 36.17 6.83 11.70
C PHE A 18 35.68 7.15 10.28
N SER A 19 36.41 6.72 9.25
CA SER A 19 36.06 7.02 7.85
C SER A 19 34.96 6.10 7.30
N GLU A 20 34.88 4.86 7.80
CA GLU A 20 33.93 3.83 7.35
C GLU A 20 33.16 3.19 8.50
N VAL A 21 32.02 2.55 8.18
CA VAL A 21 31.20 1.80 9.16
C VAL A 21 32.02 0.72 9.86
N ASP A 22 32.90 0.02 9.14
CA ASP A 22 33.70 -1.06 9.69
C ASP A 22 34.77 -0.54 10.65
N SER A 23 35.47 0.55 10.29
CA SER A 23 36.44 1.20 11.18
C SER A 23 35.78 1.66 12.49
N VAL A 24 34.60 2.27 12.40
CA VAL A 24 33.80 2.66 13.58
C VAL A 24 33.43 1.42 14.40
N ARG A 25 32.92 0.37 13.74
CA ARG A 25 32.55 -0.90 14.38
C ARG A 25 33.69 -1.47 15.21
N GLU A 26 34.88 -1.60 14.61
CA GLU A 26 36.05 -2.18 15.26
C GLU A 26 36.46 -1.41 16.53
N ARG A 27 36.46 -0.07 16.48
CA ARG A 27 36.80 0.76 17.63
C ARG A 27 35.84 0.58 18.80
N PHE A 28 34.54 0.52 18.52
CA PHE A 28 33.54 0.37 19.58
C PHE A 28 33.44 -1.07 20.09
N GLU A 29 33.69 -2.08 19.25
CA GLU A 29 33.81 -3.47 19.71
C GLU A 29 35.04 -3.67 20.60
N ASP A 30 36.20 -3.13 20.22
CA ASP A 30 37.40 -3.19 21.06
C ASP A 30 37.16 -2.50 22.41
N TRP A 31 36.50 -1.34 22.41
CA TRP A 31 36.13 -0.67 23.66
C TRP A 31 35.19 -1.54 24.52
N LYS A 32 34.15 -2.13 23.93
CA LYS A 32 33.24 -3.04 24.65
C LYS A 32 33.99 -4.22 25.29
N GLN A 33 34.98 -4.76 24.58
CA GLN A 33 35.73 -5.94 25.01
C GLN A 33 36.79 -5.61 26.07
N THR A 34 37.51 -4.51 25.89
CA THR A 34 38.66 -4.14 26.72
C THR A 34 38.25 -3.34 27.96
N TYR A 35 37.20 -2.50 27.85
CA TYR A 35 36.75 -1.63 28.95
C TYR A 35 35.21 -1.60 29.10
N LYS A 36 34.61 -2.78 29.30
CA LYS A 36 33.16 -2.99 29.40
C LYS A 36 32.44 -2.00 30.33
N ASP A 37 32.97 -1.75 31.53
CA ASP A 37 32.33 -0.87 32.51
C ASP A 37 32.19 0.55 31.95
N THR A 38 33.26 1.09 31.36
CA THR A 38 33.23 2.44 30.76
C THR A 38 32.35 2.52 29.52
N TYR A 39 32.25 1.45 28.73
CA TYR A 39 31.35 1.37 27.58
C TYR A 39 29.88 1.44 28.02
N GLN A 40 29.54 0.75 29.11
CA GLN A 40 28.21 0.76 29.71
C GLN A 40 27.90 2.12 30.36
N ASP A 41 28.82 2.66 31.16
CA ASP A 41 28.68 3.94 31.85
C ASP A 41 28.53 5.12 30.85
N ALA A 42 29.15 5.03 29.68
CA ALA A 42 29.03 6.02 28.61
C ALA A 42 27.79 5.81 27.71
N TYR A 43 26.96 4.80 27.99
CA TYR A 43 25.76 4.47 27.23
C TYR A 43 26.01 4.29 25.73
N ILE A 44 27.13 3.64 25.37
CA ILE A 44 27.58 3.57 23.98
C ILE A 44 26.57 2.84 23.10
N GLY A 45 25.99 1.72 23.55
CA GLY A 45 24.97 0.98 22.79
C GLY A 45 23.77 1.83 22.38
N LEU A 46 23.37 2.79 23.22
CA LEU A 46 22.28 3.74 22.92
C LEU A 46 22.72 4.85 21.94
N CYS A 47 24.01 5.16 21.89
CA CYS A 47 24.60 6.20 21.06
C CYS A 47 25.00 5.70 19.67
N LEU A 48 25.38 4.43 19.52
CA LEU A 48 25.84 3.84 18.25
C LEU A 48 24.91 4.07 17.07
N PRO A 49 23.57 3.89 17.17
CA PRO A 49 22.67 4.17 16.05
C PRO A 49 22.76 5.63 15.55
N LYS A 50 23.08 6.58 16.45
CA LYS A 50 23.24 8.00 16.09
C LYS A 50 24.59 8.24 15.42
N LEU A 51 25.65 7.60 15.93
CA LEU A 51 27.00 7.71 15.38
C LEU A 51 27.10 7.12 13.96
N LEU A 52 26.42 6.01 13.71
CA LEU A 52 26.44 5.30 12.42
C LEU A 52 25.51 5.94 11.36
N ASN A 53 24.60 6.81 11.80
CA ASN A 53 23.58 7.41 10.95
C ASN A 53 24.13 8.12 9.69
N PRO A 54 25.21 8.94 9.76
CA PRO A 54 25.74 9.62 8.57
C PRO A 54 26.21 8.64 7.49
N TYR A 55 26.93 7.58 7.85
CA TYR A 55 27.42 6.57 6.92
C TYR A 55 26.28 5.79 6.27
N ILE A 56 25.29 5.39 7.07
CA ILE A 56 24.14 4.60 6.60
C ILE A 56 23.22 5.47 5.72
N ARG A 57 23.03 6.75 6.04
CA ARG A 57 22.30 7.66 5.15
C ARG A 57 23.01 7.86 3.82
N LEU A 58 24.33 7.96 3.86
CA LEU A 58 25.15 8.09 2.66
C LEU A 58 25.05 6.84 1.79
N SER A 59 25.11 5.64 2.38
CA SER A 59 24.97 4.37 1.65
C SER A 59 23.57 4.21 1.04
N LEU A 60 22.52 4.68 1.72
CA LEU A 60 21.13 4.60 1.26
C LEU A 60 20.69 5.76 0.35
N ILE A 61 21.62 6.59 -0.14
CA ILE A 61 21.26 7.80 -0.92
C ILE A 61 20.44 7.44 -2.17
N ASN A 62 20.87 6.41 -2.90
CA ASN A 62 20.21 5.90 -4.12
C ASN A 62 19.24 4.75 -3.85
N TRP A 63 19.06 4.37 -2.59
CA TRP A 63 18.15 3.29 -2.26
C TRP A 63 16.71 3.75 -2.49
N ASN A 64 16.05 3.13 -3.47
CA ASN A 64 14.67 3.39 -3.84
C ASN A 64 13.93 2.05 -4.09
N PRO A 65 13.24 1.51 -3.09
CA PRO A 65 12.57 0.22 -3.19
C PRO A 65 11.39 0.22 -4.19
N LEU A 66 11.03 1.36 -4.76
CA LEU A 66 9.99 1.45 -5.80
C LEU A 66 10.50 1.03 -7.18
N GLU A 67 11.82 0.91 -7.38
CA GLU A 67 12.45 0.52 -8.66
C GLU A 67 12.51 -1.00 -8.84
N ALA A 68 12.69 -1.47 -10.07
CA ALA A 68 12.61 -2.91 -10.38
C ALA A 68 13.80 -3.70 -9.88
N ASP A 69 14.99 -3.14 -10.03
CA ASP A 69 16.26 -3.79 -9.72
C ASP A 69 16.91 -3.15 -8.48
N CYS A 70 16.09 -2.62 -7.56
CA CYS A 70 16.60 -2.08 -6.31
C CYS A 70 16.99 -3.22 -5.38
N MET A 71 18.25 -3.19 -4.94
CA MET A 71 18.77 -4.09 -3.91
C MET A 71 18.04 -3.86 -2.57
N ASP A 72 17.87 -4.92 -1.78
CA ASP A 72 17.39 -4.78 -0.41
C ASP A 72 18.43 -4.03 0.42
N PHE A 73 18.01 -3.21 1.38
CA PHE A 73 18.96 -2.55 2.27
C PHE A 73 19.69 -3.56 3.15
N GLU A 74 19.09 -4.73 3.40
CA GLU A 74 19.71 -5.81 4.16
C GLU A 74 20.87 -6.47 3.42
N ASP A 75 20.95 -6.35 2.09
CA ASP A 75 22.06 -6.86 1.28
C ASP A 75 23.22 -5.85 1.16
N THR A 76 23.18 -4.75 1.91
CA THR A 76 24.23 -3.72 1.87
C THR A 76 25.37 -4.07 2.82
N LYS A 77 26.60 -3.65 2.46
CA LYS A 77 27.79 -3.83 3.30
C LYS A 77 27.61 -3.38 4.74
N TRP A 78 26.97 -2.24 4.98
CA TRP A 78 26.80 -1.74 6.35
C TRP A 78 25.92 -2.65 7.19
N PHE A 79 24.94 -3.33 6.59
CA PHE A 79 24.08 -4.26 7.28
C PHE A 79 24.87 -5.51 7.69
N ASP A 80 25.60 -6.11 6.75
CA ASP A 80 26.49 -7.25 6.99
C ASP A 80 27.53 -6.95 8.08
N THR A 81 28.11 -5.76 8.07
CA THR A 81 29.07 -5.31 9.08
C THR A 81 28.44 -5.26 10.48
N LEU A 82 27.18 -4.84 10.61
CA LEU A 82 26.54 -4.60 11.92
C LEU A 82 25.70 -5.77 12.44
N VAL A 83 25.33 -6.74 11.61
CA VAL A 83 24.44 -7.85 12.02
C VAL A 83 25.02 -8.71 13.14
N PHE A 84 26.35 -8.83 13.20
CA PHE A 84 27.07 -9.55 14.24
C PHE A 84 27.72 -8.62 15.27
N TYR A 85 27.33 -7.34 15.31
CA TYR A 85 27.93 -6.38 16.24
C TYR A 85 27.83 -6.86 17.68
N GLY A 86 28.98 -6.95 18.35
CA GLY A 86 29.05 -7.39 19.74
C GLY A 86 28.69 -8.86 19.99
N PHE A 87 28.52 -9.68 18.94
CA PHE A 87 28.28 -11.11 19.05
C PHE A 87 29.59 -11.90 19.17
N LYS A 88 29.64 -12.86 20.10
CA LYS A 88 30.71 -13.86 20.19
C LYS A 88 30.12 -15.25 20.31
N LEU A 89 30.64 -16.20 19.52
CA LEU A 89 30.13 -17.58 19.41
C LEU A 89 29.99 -18.35 20.73
N GLN A 90 30.71 -17.92 21.78
CA GLN A 90 30.80 -18.61 23.07
C GLN A 90 30.14 -17.83 24.22
N GLU A 91 29.60 -16.64 23.97
CA GLU A 91 28.97 -15.80 24.99
C GLU A 91 27.45 -15.74 24.78
N THR A 92 26.70 -16.06 25.83
CA THR A 92 25.27 -15.76 25.87
C THR A 92 25.09 -14.24 25.90
N ILE A 93 24.44 -13.69 24.87
CA ILE A 93 24.08 -12.28 24.84
C ILE A 93 23.14 -12.01 26.02
N ALA A 94 23.52 -11.06 26.87
CA ALA A 94 22.71 -10.67 28.00
C ALA A 94 21.42 -10.01 27.50
N LYS A 95 20.26 -10.32 28.09
CA LYS A 95 18.96 -9.80 27.62
C LYS A 95 18.82 -8.28 27.75
N ASP A 96 19.66 -7.69 28.59
CA ASP A 96 19.79 -6.28 28.89
C ASP A 96 20.89 -5.58 28.07
N ASP A 97 21.54 -6.29 27.13
CA ASP A 97 22.50 -5.68 26.23
C ASP A 97 21.79 -4.75 25.23
N ASP A 98 22.02 -3.44 25.38
CA ASP A 98 21.46 -2.41 24.51
C ASP A 98 21.88 -2.57 23.04
N ASP A 99 23.01 -3.24 22.79
CA ASP A 99 23.53 -3.45 21.42
C ASP A 99 22.62 -4.38 20.60
N ILE A 100 21.80 -5.23 21.24
CA ILE A 100 20.76 -6.04 20.55
C ILE A 100 19.80 -5.12 19.78
N ARG A 101 19.61 -3.88 20.24
CA ARG A 101 18.72 -2.90 19.62
C ARG A 101 19.41 -2.07 18.54
N LEU A 102 20.68 -2.31 18.21
CA LEU A 102 21.44 -1.52 17.25
C LEU A 102 20.77 -1.48 15.87
N LEU A 103 20.62 -2.64 15.23
CA LEU A 103 19.96 -2.75 13.92
C LEU A 103 18.50 -2.28 13.96
N PRO A 104 17.64 -2.73 14.91
CA PRO A 104 16.28 -2.20 15.02
C PRO A 104 16.22 -0.68 15.16
N SER A 105 17.15 -0.08 15.90
CA SER A 105 17.24 1.39 16.07
C SER A 105 17.66 2.10 14.80
N ILE A 106 18.55 1.50 14.00
CA ILE A 106 18.97 2.05 12.70
C ILE A 106 17.78 2.01 11.73
N VAL A 107 17.09 0.88 11.63
CA VAL A 107 15.89 0.77 10.78
C VAL A 107 14.84 1.81 11.18
N GLU A 108 14.60 1.97 12.47
CA GLU A 108 13.66 2.97 12.99
C GLU A 108 14.09 4.42 12.68
N LYS A 109 15.38 4.75 12.86
CA LYS A 109 15.87 6.15 12.81
C LYS A 109 16.40 6.59 11.44
N VAL A 110 16.61 5.65 10.53
CA VAL A 110 17.23 5.90 9.21
C VAL A 110 16.35 5.40 8.08
N VAL A 111 15.99 4.10 8.11
CA VAL A 111 15.21 3.47 7.01
C VAL A 111 13.77 3.99 6.98
N LEU A 112 13.07 4.03 8.13
CA LEU A 112 11.69 4.53 8.19
C LEU A 112 11.55 6.02 7.78
N PRO A 113 12.43 6.95 8.21
CA PRO A 113 12.40 8.32 7.69
C PRO A 113 12.65 8.41 6.19
N LYS A 114 13.58 7.62 5.64
CA LYS A 114 13.83 7.58 4.18
C LYS A 114 12.59 7.06 3.43
N LEU A 115 11.94 6.01 3.93
CA LEU A 115 10.67 5.51 3.38
C LEU A 115 9.55 6.55 3.46
N SER A 116 9.49 7.34 4.53
CA SER A 116 8.52 8.44 4.65
C SER A 116 8.72 9.46 3.52
N VAL A 117 9.97 9.86 3.24
CA VAL A 117 10.28 10.79 2.14
C VAL A 117 9.92 10.19 0.78
N ILE A 118 10.21 8.90 0.57
CA ILE A 118 9.86 8.18 -0.67
C ILE A 118 8.34 8.13 -0.84
N ALA A 119 7.60 7.78 0.21
CA ALA A 119 6.13 7.74 0.20
C ALA A 119 5.52 9.13 -0.06
N GLU A 120 6.13 10.20 0.46
CA GLU A 120 5.65 11.57 0.28
C GLU A 120 5.92 12.11 -1.13
N SER A 121 7.13 11.89 -1.64
CA SER A 121 7.69 12.67 -2.75
C SER A 121 7.88 11.88 -4.04
N VAL A 122 8.00 10.56 -3.97
CA VAL A 122 8.36 9.70 -5.11
C VAL A 122 7.23 8.75 -5.47
N TRP A 123 6.56 8.18 -4.47
CA TRP A 123 5.48 7.22 -4.69
C TRP A 123 4.29 7.85 -5.42
N ASP A 124 3.87 7.18 -6.49
CA ASP A 124 2.62 7.42 -7.22
C ASP A 124 1.56 6.38 -6.81
N PRO A 125 0.49 6.79 -6.07
CA PRO A 125 -0.60 5.89 -5.71
C PRO A 125 -1.40 5.34 -6.91
N LEU A 126 -1.32 5.97 -8.09
CA LEU A 126 -1.92 5.44 -9.32
C LEU A 126 -1.09 4.29 -9.92
N SER A 127 0.16 4.11 -9.51
CA SER A 127 1.02 3.03 -9.98
C SER A 127 0.84 1.77 -9.12
N THR A 128 0.27 0.72 -9.71
CA THR A 128 0.10 -0.58 -9.04
C THR A 128 1.44 -1.22 -8.70
N THR A 129 2.44 -1.10 -9.58
CA THR A 129 3.78 -1.65 -9.36
C THR A 129 4.48 -0.97 -8.18
N GLN A 130 4.49 0.37 -8.15
CA GLN A 130 5.11 1.09 -7.03
C GLN A 130 4.37 0.84 -5.71
N THR A 131 3.04 0.85 -5.74
CA THR A 131 2.22 0.58 -4.55
C THR A 131 2.49 -0.81 -4.00
N SER A 132 2.53 -1.84 -4.85
CA SER A 132 2.82 -3.21 -4.42
C SER A 132 4.22 -3.33 -3.81
N ARG A 133 5.25 -2.72 -4.42
CA ARG A 133 6.61 -2.73 -3.87
C ARG A 133 6.68 -2.05 -2.51
N LEU A 134 6.07 -0.87 -2.36
CA LEU A 134 6.06 -0.14 -1.10
C LEU A 134 5.34 -0.93 0.01
N VAL A 135 4.16 -1.47 -0.29
CA VAL A 135 3.40 -2.34 0.62
C VAL A 135 4.24 -3.54 1.04
N ASN A 136 4.94 -4.18 0.11
CA ASN A 136 5.78 -5.35 0.41
C ASN A 136 6.94 -5.00 1.34
N VAL A 137 7.65 -3.88 1.09
CA VAL A 137 8.75 -3.44 1.96
C VAL A 137 8.25 -3.13 3.36
N ILE A 138 7.16 -2.38 3.49
CA ILE A 138 6.60 -2.03 4.80
C ILE A 138 6.06 -3.27 5.52
N SER A 139 5.43 -4.20 4.80
CA SER A 139 4.97 -5.47 5.37
C SER A 139 6.13 -6.35 5.84
N LYS A 140 7.22 -6.44 5.06
CA LYS A 140 8.44 -7.14 5.44
C LYS A 140 9.01 -6.55 6.73
N LEU A 141 9.18 -5.23 6.74
CA LEU A 141 9.65 -4.49 7.90
C LEU A 141 8.81 -4.74 9.16
N GLY A 142 7.48 -4.72 9.05
CA GLY A 142 6.58 -5.01 10.17
C GLY A 142 6.62 -6.45 10.69
N ARG A 143 7.08 -7.42 9.87
CA ARG A 143 7.27 -8.81 10.30
C ARG A 143 8.64 -9.04 10.92
N ASP A 144 9.67 -8.46 10.31
CA ASP A 144 11.07 -8.82 10.61
C ASP A 144 11.65 -7.96 11.75
N TYR A 145 11.10 -6.76 11.99
CA TYR A 145 11.61 -5.82 12.99
C TYR A 145 10.57 -5.52 14.09
N PRO A 146 10.78 -6.02 15.33
CA PRO A 146 9.86 -5.80 16.44
C PRO A 146 9.65 -4.32 16.82
N CYS A 147 10.56 -3.41 16.45
CA CYS A 147 10.40 -1.98 16.69
C CYS A 147 9.32 -1.33 15.82
N ILE A 148 8.88 -1.99 14.74
CA ILE A 148 7.93 -1.47 13.77
C ILE A 148 6.52 -1.86 14.20
N GLN A 149 5.95 -1.05 15.09
CA GLN A 149 4.63 -1.29 15.69
C GLN A 149 3.75 -0.05 15.62
N ALA A 150 2.45 -0.22 15.85
CA ALA A 150 1.44 0.84 15.76
C ALA A 150 1.64 1.98 16.78
N ASN A 151 2.34 1.73 17.89
CA ASN A 151 2.68 2.74 18.92
C ASN A 151 4.00 3.48 18.64
N ASN A 152 4.80 3.02 17.68
CA ASN A 152 6.07 3.63 17.35
C ASN A 152 5.85 4.95 16.58
N LYS A 153 6.51 6.04 17.00
CA LYS A 153 6.33 7.37 16.39
C LYS A 153 6.80 7.44 14.93
N ALA A 154 7.91 6.78 14.59
CA ALA A 154 8.43 6.74 13.22
C ALA A 154 7.48 5.95 12.31
N THR A 155 6.96 4.81 12.78
CA THR A 155 5.94 4.04 12.07
C THR A 155 4.66 4.85 11.87
N GLN A 156 4.14 5.48 12.92
CA GLN A 156 2.96 6.34 12.83
C GLN A 156 3.16 7.49 11.84
N HIS A 157 4.34 8.11 11.83
CA HIS A 157 4.67 9.17 10.89
C HIS A 157 4.61 8.66 9.44
N LEU A 158 5.25 7.53 9.14
CA LEU A 158 5.21 6.90 7.81
C LEU A 158 3.77 6.61 7.37
N LEU A 159 2.97 5.98 8.22
CA LEU A 159 1.57 5.65 7.91
C LEU A 159 0.72 6.91 7.67
N ASN A 160 0.95 7.97 8.46
CA ASN A 160 0.27 9.26 8.25
C ASN A 160 0.67 9.92 6.93
N VAL A 161 1.93 9.83 6.52
CA VAL A 161 2.40 10.31 5.22
C VAL A 161 1.71 9.57 4.08
N ILE A 162 1.62 8.23 4.17
CA ILE A 162 0.93 7.39 3.17
C ILE A 162 -0.55 7.79 3.06
N VAL A 163 -1.25 7.89 4.19
CA VAL A 163 -2.67 8.32 4.21
C VAL A 163 -2.83 9.71 3.60
N ARG A 164 -1.96 10.66 3.96
CA ARG A 164 -2.00 12.01 3.40
C ARG A 164 -1.74 12.02 1.90
N ARG A 165 -0.79 11.20 1.42
CA ARG A 165 -0.49 11.07 0.00
C ARG A 165 -1.67 10.51 -0.79
N ILE A 166 -2.33 9.46 -0.28
CA ILE A 166 -3.55 8.91 -0.88
C ILE A 166 -4.66 9.95 -0.93
N ARG A 167 -4.92 10.67 0.16
CA ARG A 167 -5.94 11.73 0.20
C ARG A 167 -5.66 12.81 -0.85
N LYS A 168 -4.41 13.25 -0.95
CA LYS A 168 -4.00 14.23 -1.96
C LYS A 168 -4.28 13.72 -3.38
N THR A 169 -3.98 12.46 -3.68
CA THR A 169 -4.30 11.87 -4.99
C THR A 169 -5.81 11.80 -5.25
N LEU A 170 -6.63 11.49 -4.23
CA LEU A 170 -8.08 11.50 -4.37
C LEU A 170 -8.65 12.91 -4.64
N GLU A 171 -8.01 13.95 -4.12
CA GLU A 171 -8.42 15.35 -4.27
C GLU A 171 -7.92 15.97 -5.58
N ASP A 172 -6.64 15.77 -5.90
CA ASP A 172 -5.93 16.48 -6.96
C ASP A 172 -5.90 15.70 -8.29
N ASP A 173 -5.81 14.36 -8.24
CA ASP A 173 -5.49 13.54 -9.42
C ASP A 173 -6.70 12.73 -9.95
N VAL A 174 -7.72 12.48 -9.12
CA VAL A 174 -8.92 11.74 -9.54
C VAL A 174 -9.90 12.64 -10.27
N PHE A 175 -10.14 12.32 -11.54
CA PHE A 175 -11.07 13.07 -12.38
C PHE A 175 -12.08 12.16 -13.08
N MET A 176 -13.36 12.31 -12.73
CA MET A 176 -14.46 11.60 -13.38
C MET A 176 -15.30 12.57 -14.24
N PRO A 177 -15.19 12.54 -15.57
CA PRO A 177 -15.93 13.47 -16.42
C PRO A 177 -17.43 13.20 -16.42
N LEU A 178 -18.22 14.27 -16.44
CA LEU A 178 -19.68 14.22 -16.57
C LEU A 178 -20.08 14.49 -18.01
N TYR A 179 -20.42 13.43 -18.75
CA TYR A 179 -20.93 13.53 -20.11
C TYR A 179 -22.41 13.13 -20.18
N PRO A 180 -23.21 13.78 -21.05
CA PRO A 180 -24.56 13.32 -21.36
C PRO A 180 -24.56 11.89 -21.91
N LYS A 181 -25.60 11.11 -21.62
CA LYS A 181 -25.72 9.72 -22.07
C LYS A 181 -25.62 9.57 -23.60
N SER A 182 -26.22 10.51 -24.35
CA SER A 182 -26.14 10.55 -25.82
C SER A 182 -24.71 10.64 -26.37
N VAL A 183 -23.80 11.27 -25.63
CA VAL A 183 -22.38 11.36 -26.01
C VAL A 183 -21.66 10.04 -25.72
N LEU A 184 -22.03 9.35 -24.64
CA LEU A 184 -21.44 8.08 -24.24
C LEU A 184 -21.96 6.88 -25.06
N GLU A 185 -23.16 6.99 -25.65
CA GLU A 185 -23.75 5.99 -26.55
C GLU A 185 -22.83 5.67 -27.74
N ASN A 186 -22.18 6.69 -28.31
CA ASN A 186 -21.18 6.46 -29.33
C ASN A 186 -19.83 6.03 -28.71
N ARG A 187 -19.61 4.72 -28.65
CA ARG A 187 -18.41 4.12 -28.05
C ARG A 187 -17.09 4.49 -28.72
N SER A 188 -17.11 4.82 -30.02
CA SER A 188 -15.90 5.25 -30.73
C SER A 188 -15.61 6.73 -30.55
N SER A 189 -16.48 7.47 -29.85
CA SER A 189 -16.22 8.88 -29.55
C SER A 189 -15.08 9.01 -28.54
N ASN A 190 -14.26 10.05 -28.73
CA ASN A 190 -13.16 10.37 -27.82
C ASN A 190 -13.66 10.60 -26.38
N ALA A 191 -14.86 11.16 -26.21
CA ALA A 191 -15.47 11.37 -24.90
C ALA A 191 -15.78 10.05 -24.19
N SER A 192 -16.36 9.06 -24.89
CA SER A 192 -16.67 7.73 -24.34
C SER A 192 -15.40 6.96 -23.98
N VAL A 193 -14.39 6.97 -24.87
CA VAL A 193 -13.08 6.34 -24.62
C VAL A 193 -12.39 6.96 -23.40
N PHE A 194 -12.35 8.29 -23.31
CA PHE A 194 -11.74 8.99 -22.18
C PHE A 194 -12.48 8.70 -20.87
N PHE A 195 -13.82 8.77 -20.87
CA PHE A 195 -14.65 8.44 -19.71
C PHE A 195 -14.36 7.03 -19.17
N HIS A 196 -14.35 6.03 -20.05
CA HIS A 196 -14.08 4.65 -19.64
C HIS A 196 -12.66 4.45 -19.15
N ARG A 197 -11.68 5.15 -19.74
CA ARG A 197 -10.30 5.15 -19.23
C ARG A 197 -10.23 5.72 -17.81
N GLN A 198 -10.89 6.84 -17.54
CA GLN A 198 -10.92 7.43 -16.20
C GLN A 198 -11.59 6.52 -15.18
N LEU A 199 -12.71 5.88 -15.55
CA LEU A 199 -13.37 4.91 -14.68
C LEU A 199 -12.45 3.74 -14.32
N TRP A 200 -11.68 3.21 -15.28
CA TRP A 200 -10.68 2.17 -15.01
C TRP A 200 -9.51 2.66 -14.16
N VAL A 201 -9.09 3.92 -14.32
CA VAL A 201 -8.08 4.53 -13.43
C VAL A 201 -8.59 4.55 -12.00
N CYS A 202 -9.85 4.94 -11.75
CA CYS A 202 -10.46 4.90 -10.43
C CYS A 202 -10.56 3.46 -9.87
N ILE A 203 -10.97 2.48 -10.68
CA ILE A 203 -11.05 1.07 -10.25
C ILE A 203 -9.66 0.52 -9.90
N LYS A 204 -8.63 0.85 -10.68
CA LYS A 204 -7.23 0.48 -10.38
C LYS A 204 -6.77 1.14 -9.07
N LEU A 205 -7.03 2.44 -8.90
CA LEU A 205 -6.68 3.16 -7.68
C LEU A 205 -7.39 2.56 -6.45
N LEU A 206 -8.64 2.12 -6.60
CA LEU A 206 -9.35 1.40 -5.54
C LEU A 206 -8.58 0.15 -5.08
N GLY A 207 -8.13 -0.67 -6.04
CA GLY A 207 -7.28 -1.83 -5.74
C GLY A 207 -5.96 -1.45 -5.07
N ASN A 208 -5.30 -0.39 -5.54
CA ASN A 208 -4.06 0.12 -4.94
C ASN A 208 -4.26 0.66 -3.52
N ILE A 209 -5.39 1.29 -3.21
CA ILE A 209 -5.70 1.73 -1.85
C ILE A 209 -5.98 0.52 -0.96
N LEU A 210 -6.71 -0.47 -1.46
CA LEU A 210 -7.08 -1.66 -0.70
C LEU A 210 -5.91 -2.63 -0.49
N SER A 211 -4.83 -2.57 -1.28
CA SER A 211 -3.62 -3.37 -1.02
C SER A 211 -2.90 -2.99 0.27
N TRP A 212 -3.25 -1.86 0.89
CA TRP A 212 -2.78 -1.47 2.22
C TRP A 212 -3.51 -2.18 3.37
N HIS A 213 -4.43 -3.11 3.06
CA HIS A 213 -5.03 -4.00 4.04
C HIS A 213 -3.96 -4.76 4.84
N GLY A 214 -4.17 -4.89 6.15
CA GLY A 214 -3.18 -5.45 7.09
C GLY A 214 -2.11 -4.46 7.57
N ILE A 215 -1.95 -3.31 6.91
CA ILE A 215 -1.05 -2.23 7.35
C ILE A 215 -1.85 -1.06 7.94
N LEU A 216 -2.84 -0.55 7.18
CA LEU A 216 -3.72 0.52 7.63
C LEU A 216 -4.96 -0.04 8.33
N SER A 217 -5.52 0.72 9.27
CA SER A 217 -6.74 0.30 9.96
C SER A 217 -7.91 0.19 8.98
N ASN A 218 -8.79 -0.80 9.20
CA ASN A 218 -9.98 -1.01 8.36
C ASN A 218 -10.86 0.25 8.29
N GLN A 219 -10.98 1.01 9.39
CA GLN A 219 -11.72 2.28 9.41
C GLN A 219 -11.11 3.31 8.43
N MET A 220 -9.78 3.47 8.45
CA MET A 220 -9.10 4.40 7.54
C MET A 220 -9.20 3.94 6.09
N LEU A 221 -8.98 2.65 5.83
CA LEU A 221 -9.10 2.09 4.49
C LEU A 221 -10.49 2.26 3.91
N ARG A 222 -11.54 1.94 4.67
CA ARG A 222 -12.94 2.12 4.24
C ARG A 222 -13.24 3.59 3.93
N SER A 223 -12.75 4.51 4.76
CA SER A 223 -12.91 5.95 4.52
C SER A 223 -12.23 6.41 3.23
N LEU A 224 -11.00 5.99 2.94
CA LEU A 224 -10.29 6.38 1.72
C LEU A 224 -10.87 5.71 0.46
N SER A 225 -11.15 4.41 0.55
CA SER A 225 -11.55 3.59 -0.60
C SER A 225 -13.05 3.68 -0.89
N LEU A 226 -13.91 3.44 0.10
CA LEU A 226 -15.35 3.35 -0.11
C LEU A 226 -16.00 4.74 -0.15
N ASP A 227 -15.70 5.58 0.84
CA ASP A 227 -16.28 6.93 0.91
C ASP A 227 -15.57 7.88 -0.04
N GLY A 228 -14.23 7.89 -0.01
CA GLY A 228 -13.39 8.82 -0.78
C GLY A 228 -13.37 8.55 -2.29
N LEU A 229 -13.55 7.30 -2.73
CA LEU A 229 -13.38 6.91 -4.13
C LEU A 229 -14.60 6.19 -4.73
N LEU A 230 -15.04 5.10 -4.13
CA LEU A 230 -16.14 4.27 -4.68
C LEU A 230 -17.44 5.07 -4.77
N ASN A 231 -17.94 5.57 -3.64
CA ASN A 231 -19.20 6.31 -3.57
C ASN A 231 -19.11 7.68 -4.24
N ARG A 232 -17.96 8.35 -4.15
CA ARG A 232 -17.78 9.70 -4.68
C ARG A 232 -17.63 9.75 -6.21
N TYR A 233 -16.93 8.78 -6.81
CA TYR A 233 -16.57 8.83 -8.24
C TYR A 233 -17.00 7.59 -9.02
N ILE A 234 -16.68 6.38 -8.52
CA ILE A 234 -16.87 5.14 -9.30
C ILE A 234 -18.35 4.84 -9.52
N ILE A 235 -19.19 4.89 -8.47
CA ILE A 235 -20.63 4.62 -8.57
C ILE A 235 -21.29 5.61 -9.55
N LEU A 236 -20.91 6.89 -9.49
CA LEU A 236 -21.41 7.90 -10.42
C LEU A 236 -21.03 7.55 -11.87
N GLY A 237 -19.79 7.13 -12.11
CA GLY A 237 -19.31 6.68 -13.41
C GLY A 237 -20.05 5.43 -13.91
N LEU A 238 -20.35 4.48 -13.01
CA LEU A 238 -21.13 3.29 -13.34
C LEU A 238 -22.58 3.64 -13.72
N CYS A 239 -23.24 4.50 -12.96
CA CYS A 239 -24.61 4.96 -13.23
C CYS A 239 -24.76 5.75 -14.54
N ASN A 240 -23.72 6.49 -14.94
CA ASN A 240 -23.70 7.23 -16.21
C ASN A 240 -23.34 6.35 -17.41
N SER A 241 -22.73 5.18 -17.18
CA SER A 241 -22.45 4.22 -18.24
C SER A 241 -23.68 3.38 -18.60
N GLY A 242 -23.79 2.95 -19.86
CA GLY A 242 -24.84 2.02 -20.28
C GLY A 242 -24.66 0.63 -19.65
N VAL A 243 -25.76 -0.10 -19.45
CA VAL A 243 -25.73 -1.48 -18.96
C VAL A 243 -25.28 -2.41 -20.08
N ASN A 244 -24.16 -3.11 -19.87
CA ASN A 244 -23.62 -4.09 -20.81
C ASN A 244 -22.59 -5.01 -20.12
N LYS A 245 -22.01 -5.95 -20.88
CA LYS A 245 -20.99 -6.90 -20.39
C LYS A 245 -19.80 -6.23 -19.70
N GLU A 246 -19.31 -5.10 -20.18
CA GLU A 246 -18.18 -4.40 -19.55
C GLU A 246 -18.55 -3.79 -18.19
N THR A 247 -19.80 -3.36 -18.02
CA THR A 247 -20.29 -2.85 -16.73
C THR A 247 -20.24 -3.95 -15.68
N ILE A 248 -20.62 -5.17 -16.05
CA ILE A 248 -20.53 -6.34 -15.17
C ILE A 248 -19.07 -6.66 -14.85
N GLN A 249 -18.18 -6.62 -15.84
CA GLN A 249 -16.74 -6.83 -15.63
C GLN A 249 -16.14 -5.78 -14.67
N LYS A 250 -16.51 -4.51 -14.82
CA LYS A 250 -16.08 -3.43 -13.90
C LYS A 250 -16.57 -3.70 -12.47
N CYS A 251 -17.82 -4.11 -12.29
CA CYS A 251 -18.36 -4.49 -10.98
C CYS A 251 -17.61 -5.69 -10.39
N GLN A 252 -17.29 -6.70 -11.19
CA GLN A 252 -16.50 -7.85 -10.76
C GLN A 252 -15.11 -7.43 -10.32
N SER A 253 -14.43 -6.58 -11.09
CA SER A 253 -13.11 -6.04 -10.72
C SER A 253 -13.16 -5.27 -9.41
N ILE A 254 -14.18 -4.41 -9.20
CA ILE A 254 -14.37 -3.68 -7.94
C ILE A 254 -14.53 -4.66 -6.77
N ILE A 255 -15.46 -5.61 -6.87
CA ILE A 255 -15.76 -6.53 -5.77
C ILE A 255 -14.59 -7.45 -5.46
N SER A 256 -13.83 -7.85 -6.49
CA SER A 256 -12.63 -8.69 -6.30
C SER A 256 -11.51 -8.01 -5.52
N THR A 257 -11.55 -6.68 -5.36
CA THR A 257 -10.53 -5.93 -4.61
C THR A 257 -10.82 -5.85 -3.12
N PHE A 258 -12.04 -6.17 -2.67
CA PHE A 258 -12.42 -6.04 -1.26
C PHE A 258 -11.79 -7.15 -0.40
N PRO A 259 -11.19 -6.81 0.77
CA PRO A 259 -10.76 -7.81 1.75
C PRO A 259 -11.95 -8.67 2.21
N LYS A 260 -11.75 -9.99 2.26
CA LYS A 260 -12.82 -10.93 2.62
C LYS A 260 -13.18 -10.83 4.10
N GLU A 261 -12.19 -10.54 4.92
CA GLU A 261 -12.25 -10.31 6.36
C GLU A 261 -13.20 -9.16 6.73
N TRP A 262 -13.55 -8.28 5.78
CA TRP A 262 -14.53 -7.23 6.02
C TRP A 262 -15.95 -7.74 6.17
N PHE A 263 -16.21 -8.99 5.76
CA PHE A 263 -17.55 -9.57 5.69
C PHE A 263 -17.74 -10.76 6.63
N GLU A 264 -16.67 -11.31 7.22
CA GLU A 264 -16.74 -12.53 8.05
C GLU A 264 -17.60 -12.36 9.32
N ASP A 265 -17.55 -11.18 9.95
CA ASP A 265 -18.27 -10.89 11.20
C ASP A 265 -19.66 -10.25 10.98
N LEU A 266 -20.19 -10.24 9.75
CA LEU A 266 -21.51 -9.70 9.47
C LEU A 266 -22.58 -10.77 9.79
N GLU A 267 -23.23 -10.61 10.94
CA GLU A 267 -24.29 -11.53 11.42
C GLU A 267 -25.63 -11.35 10.68
N ASP A 268 -25.90 -10.15 10.16
CA ASP A 268 -27.12 -9.83 9.43
C ASP A 268 -26.95 -10.07 7.91
N ASP A 269 -28.04 -10.41 7.22
CA ASP A 269 -28.16 -10.49 5.74
C ASP A 269 -27.93 -9.14 5.01
N LYS A 270 -27.34 -8.15 5.71
CA LYS A 270 -27.13 -6.78 5.28
C LYS A 270 -25.65 -6.48 5.12
N THR A 271 -25.35 -5.80 4.02
CA THR A 271 -23.99 -5.36 3.71
C THR A 271 -23.59 -4.15 4.56
N MET A 272 -22.32 -3.75 4.48
CA MET A 272 -21.84 -2.54 5.12
C MET A 272 -22.55 -1.30 4.55
N PRO A 273 -22.87 -0.27 5.36
CA PRO A 273 -23.57 0.94 4.91
C PRO A 273 -22.91 1.63 3.70
N GLN A 274 -21.58 1.60 3.61
CA GLN A 274 -20.83 2.19 2.51
C GLN A 274 -21.00 1.45 1.17
N LEU A 275 -21.42 0.18 1.18
CA LEU A 275 -21.62 -0.63 -0.03
C LEU A 275 -23.07 -0.68 -0.51
N GLU A 276 -24.00 -0.09 0.25
CA GLU A 276 -25.42 0.00 -0.10
C GLU A 276 -25.67 0.56 -1.51
N ASN A 277 -24.95 1.61 -1.90
CA ASN A 277 -25.09 2.21 -3.24
C ASN A 277 -24.63 1.26 -4.35
N LEU A 278 -23.59 0.45 -4.09
CA LEU A 278 -23.13 -0.58 -5.02
C LEU A 278 -24.18 -1.70 -5.11
N GLY A 279 -24.75 -2.14 -3.98
CA GLY A 279 -25.83 -3.13 -3.94
C GLY A 279 -27.05 -2.69 -4.76
N ARG A 280 -27.53 -1.46 -4.55
CA ARG A 280 -28.65 -0.89 -5.33
C ARG A 280 -28.33 -0.75 -6.81
N PHE A 281 -27.11 -0.35 -7.15
CA PHE A 281 -26.67 -0.29 -8.54
C PHE A 281 -26.69 -1.67 -9.20
N LEU A 282 -26.18 -2.70 -8.54
CA LEU A 282 -26.21 -4.07 -9.05
C LEU A 282 -27.64 -4.57 -9.30
N VAL A 283 -28.58 -4.28 -8.39
CA VAL A 283 -30.00 -4.62 -8.57
C VAL A 283 -30.60 -3.86 -9.76
N SER A 284 -30.28 -2.57 -9.94
CA SER A 284 -30.79 -1.81 -11.09
C SER A 284 -30.28 -2.38 -12.42
N VAL A 285 -29.00 -2.75 -12.49
CA VAL A 285 -28.39 -3.43 -13.64
C VAL A 285 -29.11 -4.74 -13.94
N ALA A 286 -29.35 -5.58 -12.93
CA ALA A 286 -30.06 -6.85 -13.12
C ALA A 286 -31.49 -6.66 -13.64
N ARG A 287 -32.23 -5.66 -13.14
CA ARG A 287 -33.59 -5.32 -13.61
C ARG A 287 -33.59 -4.84 -15.06
N THR A 288 -32.62 -4.02 -15.45
CA THR A 288 -32.46 -3.58 -16.85
C THR A 288 -32.19 -4.76 -17.77
N LEU A 289 -31.24 -5.63 -17.42
CA LEU A 289 -30.94 -6.84 -18.20
C LEU A 289 -32.14 -7.78 -18.33
N TYR A 290 -32.92 -7.93 -17.26
CA TYR A 290 -34.15 -8.74 -17.29
C TYR A 290 -35.19 -8.17 -18.26
N SER A 291 -35.41 -6.85 -18.21
CA SER A 291 -36.37 -6.16 -19.08
C SER A 291 -35.96 -6.24 -20.56
N GLU A 292 -34.67 -6.03 -20.87
CA GLU A 292 -34.13 -6.16 -22.22
C GLU A 292 -34.23 -7.61 -22.75
N GLY A 293 -33.94 -8.60 -21.90
CA GLY A 293 -34.06 -10.02 -22.23
C GLY A 293 -35.51 -10.46 -22.51
N GLN A 294 -36.50 -9.86 -21.85
CA GLN A 294 -37.93 -10.12 -22.12
C GLN A 294 -38.36 -9.55 -23.48
N GLN A 295 -37.82 -8.40 -23.88
CA GLN A 295 -38.17 -7.73 -25.14
C GLN A 295 -37.48 -8.35 -26.37
N ASN A 296 -36.28 -8.91 -26.22
CA ASN A 296 -35.54 -9.52 -27.32
C ASN A 296 -36.05 -10.95 -27.63
N LYS A 297 -36.56 -11.16 -28.85
CA LYS A 297 -37.18 -12.43 -29.31
C LYS A 297 -36.20 -13.56 -29.64
N ARG A 298 -34.89 -13.37 -29.47
CA ARG A 298 -33.87 -14.41 -29.73
C ARG A 298 -33.54 -15.14 -28.44
N ASP A 299 -33.68 -16.46 -28.42
CA ASP A 299 -33.40 -17.28 -27.23
C ASP A 299 -31.93 -17.22 -26.77
N PHE A 300 -31.00 -16.88 -27.68
CA PHE A 300 -29.58 -16.71 -27.37
C PHE A 300 -29.34 -15.50 -26.43
N ASP A 301 -29.99 -14.35 -26.69
CA ASP A 301 -29.83 -13.13 -25.89
C ASP A 301 -30.48 -13.25 -24.49
N LYS A 302 -31.50 -14.11 -24.37
CA LYS A 302 -32.14 -14.45 -23.09
C LYS A 302 -31.24 -15.28 -22.18
N LYS A 303 -30.47 -16.21 -22.75
CA LYS A 303 -29.53 -17.05 -22.00
C LYS A 303 -28.41 -16.20 -21.40
N ASP A 304 -27.82 -15.31 -22.21
CA ASP A 304 -26.77 -14.39 -21.77
C ASP A 304 -27.26 -13.46 -20.65
N SER A 305 -28.49 -12.94 -20.78
CA SER A 305 -29.12 -12.08 -19.76
C SER A 305 -29.29 -12.80 -18.41
N ARG A 306 -29.75 -14.06 -18.42
CA ARG A 306 -29.86 -14.88 -17.19
C ARG A 306 -28.51 -15.18 -16.57
N ASP A 307 -27.50 -15.48 -17.38
CA ASP A 307 -26.16 -15.77 -16.87
C ASP A 307 -25.49 -14.52 -16.27
N PHE A 308 -25.77 -13.33 -16.81
CA PHE A 308 -25.37 -12.07 -16.20
C PHE A 308 -26.10 -11.77 -14.88
N ILE A 309 -27.40 -12.05 -14.78
CA ILE A 309 -28.15 -11.90 -13.52
C ILE A 309 -27.61 -12.85 -12.45
N LYS A 310 -27.24 -14.09 -12.80
CA LYS A 310 -26.57 -15.02 -11.87
C LYS A 310 -25.22 -14.49 -11.39
N GLN A 311 -24.43 -13.87 -12.29
CA GLN A 311 -23.18 -13.23 -11.90
C GLN A 311 -23.42 -12.07 -10.93
N ILE A 312 -24.48 -11.28 -11.14
CA ILE A 312 -24.88 -10.20 -10.24
C ILE A 312 -25.33 -10.74 -8.88
N SER A 313 -26.13 -11.81 -8.87
CA SER A 313 -26.52 -12.51 -7.64
C SER A 313 -25.28 -12.95 -6.85
N LYS A 314 -24.31 -13.60 -7.51
CA LYS A 314 -23.04 -13.98 -6.87
C LYS A 314 -22.24 -12.78 -6.33
N MET A 315 -22.22 -11.67 -7.07
CA MET A 315 -21.58 -10.43 -6.64
C MET A 315 -22.23 -9.85 -5.38
N LEU A 316 -23.56 -9.84 -5.29
CA LEU A 316 -24.29 -9.40 -4.10
C LEU A 316 -24.01 -10.30 -2.89
N VAL A 317 -23.98 -11.62 -3.09
CA VAL A 317 -23.60 -12.59 -2.04
C VAL A 317 -22.18 -12.32 -1.54
N ASN A 318 -21.22 -12.08 -2.44
CA ASN A 318 -19.82 -11.81 -2.07
C ASN A 318 -19.63 -10.57 -1.19
N ILE A 319 -20.57 -9.61 -1.23
CA ILE A 319 -20.53 -8.41 -0.39
C ILE A 319 -21.55 -8.48 0.77
N HIS A 320 -22.10 -9.66 1.07
CA HIS A 320 -23.11 -9.91 2.11
C HIS A 320 -24.37 -9.04 1.95
N ALA A 321 -24.74 -8.73 0.70
CA ALA A 321 -25.96 -8.00 0.33
C ALA A 321 -27.10 -8.98 0.02
N MET A 322 -27.41 -9.89 0.95
CA MET A 322 -28.35 -11.00 0.73
C MET A 322 -29.79 -10.51 0.51
N GLU A 323 -30.20 -9.45 1.22
CA GLU A 323 -31.50 -8.80 1.01
C GLU A 323 -31.73 -8.36 -0.45
N TYR A 324 -30.66 -7.94 -1.13
CA TYR A 324 -30.73 -7.53 -2.52
C TYR A 324 -30.70 -8.74 -3.47
N ALA A 325 -29.93 -9.77 -3.13
CA ALA A 325 -29.79 -10.98 -3.95
C ALA A 325 -31.10 -11.77 -4.07
N VAL A 326 -31.87 -11.88 -2.98
CA VAL A 326 -33.16 -12.59 -2.95
C VAL A 326 -34.24 -11.87 -3.78
N ASN A 327 -34.13 -10.56 -3.91
CA ASN A 327 -35.09 -9.71 -4.62
C ASN A 327 -34.77 -9.50 -6.11
N LEU A 328 -33.82 -10.26 -6.67
CA LEU A 328 -33.49 -10.20 -8.09
C LEU A 328 -34.57 -10.86 -8.95
N PRO A 329 -34.89 -10.31 -10.13
CA PRO A 329 -35.78 -10.97 -11.07
C PRO A 329 -35.13 -12.26 -11.61
N MET A 330 -35.85 -13.37 -11.58
CA MET A 330 -35.42 -14.69 -12.06
C MET A 330 -35.85 -14.97 -13.50
#